data_AF-A0A5J6V4H0-F1
#
_entry.id   AF-A0A5J6V4H0-F1
#
_cell.length_a   1.000
_cell.length_b   1.000
_cell.length_c   1.000
_cell.angle_alpha   90.00
_cell.angle_beta   90.00
_cell.angle_gamma   90.00
#
_symmetry.space_group_name_H-M   'P 1'
#
loop_
_entity.id
_entity.type
_entity.pdbx_description
1 polymer ?
#
loop_
_entity_poly.entity_id
_entity_poly.type
_entity_poly.pdbx_seq_one_letter_code
_entity_poly.pdbx_strand_id
1 'polypeptide(L)'
;MNAEADRRITALQFQQADRTGDWRVLGSGASTWYAAPSHSAGAALARRILALTQECVGPLPDGASLPIDLDIRADGVRVRIPLTPEDGGFRPDHSALAETVSSAAAELGLPADPVAVQDVQLAFDVLDQESVSSFWETALGYRRVGDEDVMDPVRRHPLIWFQDMDAPRPLRNRLHLDVVTPEPVASTAVNALEALGGHAARHGYYATVADPEGNEVDVLPLEVGADRWHGDRTEDWRLVFAAMACYPVADAHQAGELATKAAELADEAHLPVRIDLRPGVVVIDTGKDRWETEEGYEALAARVQEVARDLGLVADVTLPRFVQVGIDAVDIPAVRRFWCAALGYEPDPRPHVTDIVDPRQLNPVLFFQDLDASDDARRAQRNRIHLDVFVPHDQAEARIEAALAAGGRLVYEDEAPDFVTLADPEGNEVDIAVSVGREERWQAAHPA
;
A
#
# COMPACT_ATOMS: atom_id res chain seq x y z
N MET A 1 -2.34 -14.21 -34.11
CA MET A 1 -2.65 -14.19 -32.67
C MET A 1 -2.21 -15.52 -32.12
N ASN A 2 -1.15 -15.52 -31.30
CA ASN A 2 -0.51 -16.74 -30.85
C ASN A 2 -1.31 -17.26 -29.65
N ALA A 3 -2.11 -18.32 -29.83
CA ALA A 3 -3.04 -18.83 -28.81
C ALA A 3 -2.35 -19.24 -27.49
N GLU A 4 -1.03 -19.45 -27.52
CA GLU A 4 -0.20 -19.80 -26.37
C GLU A 4 0.20 -18.57 -25.52
N ALA A 5 0.28 -17.37 -26.13
CA ALA A 5 0.63 -16.13 -25.43
C ALA A 5 -0.56 -15.54 -24.63
N ASP A 6 -1.80 -15.83 -25.06
CA ASP A 6 -3.01 -15.41 -24.34
C ASP A 6 -3.47 -16.41 -23.26
N ARG A 7 -2.78 -17.56 -23.14
CA ARG A 7 -3.12 -18.58 -22.14
C ARG A 7 -2.98 -17.99 -20.74
N ARG A 8 -4.09 -17.98 -20.00
CA ARG A 8 -4.10 -17.64 -18.57
C ARG A 8 -3.69 -18.84 -17.73
N ILE A 9 -2.95 -18.56 -16.66
CA ILE A 9 -2.65 -19.50 -15.59
C ILE A 9 -3.25 -18.96 -14.29
N THR A 10 -3.72 -19.85 -13.43
CA THR A 10 -4.31 -19.47 -12.14
C THR A 10 -3.24 -19.07 -11.13
N ALA A 11 -3.65 -18.42 -10.03
CA ALA A 11 -2.80 -18.16 -8.87
C ALA A 11 -2.10 -19.43 -8.35
N LEU A 12 -2.84 -20.55 -8.29
CA LEU A 12 -2.30 -21.84 -7.87
C LEU A 12 -1.23 -22.35 -8.84
N GLN A 13 -1.51 -22.30 -10.15
CA GLN A 13 -0.55 -22.73 -11.17
C GLN A 13 0.72 -21.87 -11.17
N PHE A 14 0.60 -20.55 -10.98
CA PHE A 14 1.76 -19.66 -10.85
C PHE A 14 2.63 -20.08 -9.66
N GLN A 15 2.03 -20.30 -8.49
CA GLN A 15 2.78 -20.61 -7.27
C GLN A 15 3.33 -22.05 -7.25
N GLN A 16 2.74 -22.96 -8.03
CA GLN A 16 3.23 -24.33 -8.22
C GLN A 16 4.20 -24.47 -9.39
N ALA A 17 4.45 -23.41 -10.16
CA ALA A 17 5.42 -23.43 -11.24
C ALA A 17 6.83 -23.73 -10.71
N ASP A 18 7.67 -24.32 -11.56
CA ASP A 18 9.03 -24.63 -11.19
C ASP A 18 9.76 -23.34 -10.78
N ARG A 19 10.44 -23.36 -9.63
CA ARG A 19 11.28 -22.25 -9.13
C ARG A 19 10.54 -20.94 -8.80
N THR A 20 9.22 -20.95 -8.61
CA THR A 20 8.46 -19.82 -8.05
C THR A 20 8.17 -19.96 -6.55
N GLY A 21 8.82 -20.90 -5.85
CA GLY A 21 8.61 -21.16 -4.42
C GLY A 21 8.91 -19.98 -3.48
N ASP A 22 9.71 -19.02 -3.95
CA ASP A 22 10.03 -17.76 -3.25
C ASP A 22 8.84 -16.77 -3.25
N TRP A 23 7.79 -17.05 -4.03
CA TRP A 23 6.68 -16.12 -4.26
C TRP A 23 5.39 -16.56 -3.57
N ARG A 24 4.54 -15.57 -3.29
CA ARG A 24 3.15 -15.76 -2.86
C ARG A 24 2.23 -14.93 -3.75
N VAL A 25 1.12 -15.54 -4.15
CA VAL A 25 0.04 -14.83 -4.85
C VAL A 25 -0.92 -14.26 -3.82
N LEU A 26 -1.11 -12.95 -3.86
CA LEU A 26 -1.91 -12.13 -2.94
C LEU A 26 -3.01 -11.39 -3.72
N GLY A 27 -3.66 -10.40 -3.11
CA GLY A 27 -4.79 -9.69 -3.71
C GLY A 27 -4.43 -8.88 -4.95
N SER A 28 -3.22 -8.28 -4.99
CA SER A 28 -2.77 -7.38 -6.06
C SER A 28 -1.68 -7.97 -6.97
N GLY A 29 -1.55 -9.30 -7.01
CA GLY A 29 -0.58 -10.00 -7.85
C GLY A 29 0.35 -10.92 -7.06
N ALA A 30 1.56 -11.13 -7.57
CA ALA A 30 2.56 -12.00 -6.93
C ALA A 30 3.63 -11.17 -6.24
N SER A 31 3.99 -11.53 -5.01
CA SER A 31 5.00 -10.84 -4.23
C SER A 31 5.99 -11.78 -3.56
N THR A 32 7.19 -11.27 -3.30
CA THR A 32 8.22 -11.91 -2.50
C THR A 32 9.04 -10.85 -1.75
N TRP A 33 9.61 -11.23 -0.62
CA TRP A 33 10.58 -10.45 0.11
C TRP A 33 11.94 -11.14 0.06
N TYR A 34 13.00 -10.40 -0.29
CA TYR A 34 14.37 -10.86 -0.15
C TYR A 34 15.04 -10.08 0.97
N ALA A 35 15.52 -10.78 1.99
CA ALA A 35 16.27 -10.14 3.07
C ALA A 35 17.61 -9.62 2.55
N ALA A 36 17.96 -8.40 2.93
CA ALA A 36 19.21 -7.76 2.54
C ALA A 36 19.86 -7.09 3.76
N PRO A 37 21.19 -7.13 3.89
CA PRO A 37 21.86 -6.59 5.06
C PRO A 37 21.96 -5.05 5.10
N SER A 38 21.58 -4.36 4.02
CA SER A 38 21.59 -2.89 3.93
C SER A 38 20.72 -2.42 2.74
N HIS A 39 20.46 -1.11 2.65
CA HIS A 39 19.76 -0.55 1.48
C HIS A 39 20.55 -0.81 0.21
N SER A 40 21.88 -0.64 0.25
CA SER A 40 22.77 -0.84 -0.90
C SER A 40 22.76 -2.27 -1.41
N ALA A 41 22.68 -3.27 -0.52
CA ALA A 41 22.51 -4.67 -0.91
C ALA A 41 21.16 -4.90 -1.60
N GLY A 42 20.09 -4.28 -1.08
CA GLY A 42 18.78 -4.30 -1.73
C GLY A 42 18.76 -3.60 -3.09
N ALA A 43 19.38 -2.43 -3.20
CA ALA A 43 19.50 -1.67 -4.44
C ALA A 43 20.29 -2.42 -5.52
N ALA A 44 21.30 -3.21 -5.13
CA ALA A 44 22.02 -4.08 -6.06
C ALA A 44 21.09 -5.14 -6.71
N LEU A 45 20.19 -5.76 -5.93
CA LEU A 45 19.17 -6.65 -6.46
C LEU A 45 18.19 -5.91 -7.36
N ALA A 46 17.67 -4.77 -6.91
CA ALA A 46 16.74 -3.95 -7.69
C ALA A 46 17.33 -3.58 -9.06
N ARG A 47 18.58 -3.10 -9.09
CA ARG A 47 19.31 -2.78 -10.33
C ARG A 47 19.47 -4.00 -11.24
N ARG A 48 19.80 -5.17 -10.66
CA ARG A 48 19.94 -6.42 -11.43
C ARG A 48 18.61 -6.83 -12.05
N ILE A 49 17.51 -6.74 -11.30
CA ILE A 49 16.16 -7.03 -11.79
C ILE A 49 15.79 -6.09 -12.94
N LEU A 50 15.99 -4.78 -12.78
CA LEU A 50 15.68 -3.80 -13.82
C LEU A 50 16.46 -4.03 -15.13
N ALA A 51 17.72 -4.47 -15.04
CA ALA A 51 18.49 -4.86 -16.22
C ALA A 51 17.94 -6.13 -16.88
N LEU A 52 17.59 -7.15 -16.08
CA LEU A 52 17.04 -8.42 -16.59
C LEU A 52 15.66 -8.26 -17.21
N THR A 53 14.80 -7.39 -16.69
CA THR A 53 13.48 -7.15 -17.30
C THR A 53 13.59 -6.49 -18.67
N GLN A 54 14.60 -5.64 -18.90
CA GLN A 54 14.89 -5.08 -20.21
C GLN A 54 15.47 -6.11 -21.19
N GLU A 55 16.26 -7.07 -20.72
CA GLU A 55 16.97 -8.06 -21.55
C GLU A 55 16.15 -9.32 -21.87
N CYS A 56 15.38 -9.82 -20.89
CA CYS A 56 14.77 -11.17 -20.94
C CYS A 56 13.30 -11.16 -21.33
N VAL A 57 12.58 -10.07 -21.09
CA VAL A 57 11.16 -9.94 -21.45
C VAL A 57 11.11 -9.08 -22.71
N GLY A 58 11.03 -9.73 -23.87
CA GLY A 58 10.67 -9.04 -25.10
C GLY A 58 9.34 -8.28 -24.91
N PRO A 59 9.06 -7.24 -25.69
CA PRO A 59 7.79 -6.51 -25.55
C PRO A 59 6.62 -7.50 -25.60
N LEU A 60 5.65 -7.29 -24.71
CA LEU A 60 4.35 -7.96 -24.74
C LEU A 60 3.74 -7.81 -26.15
N PRO A 61 2.71 -8.62 -26.49
CA PRO A 61 2.08 -8.56 -27.81
C PRO A 61 1.62 -7.15 -28.26
N ASP A 62 1.42 -6.24 -27.32
CA ASP A 62 1.05 -4.83 -27.50
C ASP A 62 2.23 -3.83 -27.47
N GLY A 63 3.46 -4.29 -27.26
CA GLY A 63 4.65 -3.46 -27.15
C GLY A 63 5.06 -3.10 -25.72
N ALA A 64 4.28 -3.42 -24.69
CA ALA A 64 4.55 -3.04 -23.31
C ALA A 64 5.55 -3.97 -22.60
N SER A 65 6.24 -3.49 -21.57
CA SER A 65 7.03 -4.35 -20.67
C SER A 65 6.16 -4.85 -19.53
N LEU A 66 6.44 -6.05 -19.02
CA LEU A 66 5.79 -6.53 -17.79
C LEU A 66 6.09 -5.56 -16.63
N PRO A 67 5.06 -5.08 -15.92
CA PRO A 67 5.29 -4.21 -14.78
C PRO A 67 5.99 -4.98 -13.66
N ILE A 68 6.92 -4.32 -12.99
CA ILE A 68 7.56 -4.81 -11.77
C ILE A 68 7.68 -3.65 -10.79
N ASP A 69 7.29 -3.89 -9.54
CA ASP A 69 7.45 -2.92 -8.47
C ASP A 69 8.53 -3.42 -7.51
N LEU A 70 9.38 -2.50 -7.06
CA LEU A 70 10.47 -2.78 -6.14
C LEU A 70 10.38 -1.82 -4.96
N ASP A 71 10.38 -2.35 -3.74
CA ASP A 71 10.38 -1.54 -2.51
C ASP A 71 11.63 -1.91 -1.70
N ILE A 72 12.62 -1.03 -1.69
CA ILE A 72 13.88 -1.22 -0.97
C ILE A 72 13.71 -0.65 0.45
N ARG A 73 14.12 -1.43 1.44
CA ARG A 73 14.19 -1.07 2.85
C ARG A 73 15.60 -1.33 3.38
N ALA A 74 15.85 -0.94 4.62
CA ALA A 74 17.15 -1.13 5.27
C ALA A 74 17.56 -2.61 5.40
N ASP A 75 16.57 -3.51 5.46
CA ASP A 75 16.71 -4.92 5.80
C ASP A 75 16.23 -5.87 4.68
N GLY A 76 15.84 -5.33 3.52
CA GLY A 76 15.39 -6.16 2.40
C GLY A 76 14.72 -5.42 1.27
N VAL A 77 14.20 -6.20 0.32
CA VAL A 77 13.52 -5.72 -0.87
C VAL A 77 12.24 -6.52 -1.09
N ARG A 78 11.10 -5.84 -1.19
CA ARG A 78 9.90 -6.44 -1.76
C ARG A 78 9.99 -6.35 -3.28
N VAL A 79 9.72 -7.45 -3.95
CA VAL A 79 9.48 -7.49 -5.39
C VAL A 79 8.03 -7.87 -5.62
N ARG A 80 7.34 -7.15 -6.51
CA ARG A 80 5.98 -7.50 -6.94
C ARG A 80 5.86 -7.55 -8.45
N ILE A 81 5.14 -8.55 -8.93
CA ILE A 81 4.57 -8.61 -10.27
C ILE A 81 3.10 -8.27 -10.10
N PRO A 82 2.72 -6.97 -10.25
CA PRO A 82 1.38 -6.54 -9.96
C PRO A 82 0.40 -7.08 -11.01
N LEU A 83 -0.80 -7.38 -10.56
CA LEU A 83 -1.97 -7.55 -11.41
C LEU A 83 -3.04 -6.55 -11.00
N THR A 84 -3.73 -6.04 -12.00
CA THR A 84 -4.94 -5.24 -11.85
C THR A 84 -6.16 -6.07 -12.27
N PRO A 85 -7.38 -5.69 -11.85
CA PRO A 85 -8.62 -6.29 -12.34
C PRO A 85 -8.70 -6.37 -13.88
N GLU A 86 -8.07 -5.44 -14.59
CA GLU A 86 -8.07 -5.37 -16.06
C GLU A 86 -7.14 -6.39 -16.74
N ASP A 87 -6.16 -6.95 -16.03
CA ASP A 87 -5.17 -7.87 -16.61
C ASP A 87 -5.75 -9.27 -16.89
N GLY A 88 -6.86 -9.63 -16.24
CA GLY A 88 -7.54 -10.90 -16.42
C GLY A 88 -6.70 -12.11 -15.99
N GLY A 89 -5.80 -11.95 -15.02
CA GLY A 89 -5.03 -13.02 -14.39
C GLY A 89 -3.59 -13.20 -14.91
N PHE A 90 -2.91 -14.22 -14.37
CA PHE A 90 -1.51 -14.49 -14.71
C PHE A 90 -1.33 -15.10 -16.10
N ARG A 91 -0.13 -14.91 -16.68
CA ARG A 91 0.35 -15.54 -17.91
C ARG A 91 1.67 -16.27 -17.62
N PRO A 92 2.10 -17.23 -18.46
CA PRO A 92 3.40 -17.90 -18.34
C PRO A 92 4.60 -16.93 -18.27
N ASP A 93 4.52 -15.75 -18.89
CA ASP A 93 5.59 -14.76 -18.83
C ASP A 93 5.78 -14.19 -17.41
N HIS A 94 4.71 -14.12 -16.61
CA HIS A 94 4.81 -13.71 -15.21
C HIS A 94 5.61 -14.72 -14.38
N SER A 95 5.37 -16.04 -14.57
CA SER A 95 6.15 -17.05 -13.86
C SER A 95 7.61 -17.06 -14.32
N ALA A 96 7.87 -16.90 -15.62
CA ALA A 96 9.24 -16.79 -16.14
C ALA A 96 9.99 -15.57 -15.57
N LEU A 97 9.30 -14.43 -15.40
CA LEU A 97 9.85 -13.25 -14.73
C LEU A 97 10.17 -13.55 -13.25
N ALA A 98 9.24 -14.21 -12.53
CA ALA A 98 9.46 -14.60 -11.13
C ALA A 98 10.67 -15.53 -10.95
N GLU A 99 10.86 -16.51 -11.84
CA GLU A 99 12.04 -17.39 -11.85
C GLU A 99 13.35 -16.61 -12.09
N THR A 100 13.31 -15.64 -13.00
CA THR A 100 14.45 -14.77 -13.33
C THR A 100 14.86 -13.94 -12.12
N VAL A 101 13.90 -13.33 -11.43
CA VAL A 101 14.13 -12.57 -10.19
C VAL A 101 14.71 -13.45 -9.09
N SER A 102 14.12 -14.64 -8.86
CA SER A 102 14.57 -15.58 -7.83
C SER A 102 16.02 -16.03 -8.07
N SER A 103 16.37 -16.24 -9.35
CA SER A 103 17.75 -16.55 -9.75
C SER A 103 18.71 -15.39 -9.48
N ALA A 104 18.30 -14.15 -9.77
CA ALA A 104 19.11 -12.96 -9.50
C ALA A 104 19.36 -12.75 -7.99
N ALA A 105 18.35 -12.98 -7.16
CA ALA A 105 18.49 -12.92 -5.71
C ALA A 105 19.44 -14.02 -5.18
N ALA A 106 19.30 -15.25 -5.69
CA ALA A 106 20.19 -16.35 -5.33
C ALA A 106 21.65 -16.10 -5.75
N GLU A 107 21.90 -15.51 -6.93
CA GLU A 107 23.23 -15.09 -7.39
C GLU A 107 23.88 -14.07 -6.45
N LEU A 108 23.07 -13.18 -5.85
CA LEU A 108 23.52 -12.19 -4.88
C LEU A 108 23.53 -12.71 -3.43
N GLY A 109 23.10 -13.95 -3.20
CA GLY A 109 23.03 -14.56 -1.87
C GLY A 109 21.97 -13.96 -0.94
N LEU A 110 20.92 -13.35 -1.51
CA LEU A 110 19.83 -12.75 -0.74
C LEU A 110 18.70 -13.78 -0.55
N PRO A 111 18.43 -14.23 0.69
CA PRO A 111 17.44 -15.26 0.94
C PRO A 111 16.02 -14.72 0.83
N ALA A 112 15.12 -15.50 0.22
CA ALA A 112 13.70 -15.20 0.19
C ALA A 112 13.04 -15.47 1.55
N ASP A 113 12.08 -14.62 1.92
CA ASP A 113 11.16 -14.78 3.04
C ASP A 113 9.71 -14.63 2.53
N PRO A 114 9.16 -15.67 1.89
CA PRO A 114 7.84 -15.58 1.26
C PRO A 114 6.68 -15.40 2.26
N VAL A 115 6.89 -15.63 3.55
CA VAL A 115 5.84 -15.45 4.56
C VAL A 115 5.71 -14.00 5.03
N ALA A 116 6.68 -13.15 4.67
CA ALA A 116 6.74 -11.74 5.05
C ALA A 116 5.77 -10.82 4.30
N VAL A 117 5.27 -11.27 3.15
CA VAL A 117 4.47 -10.42 2.25
C VAL A 117 2.98 -10.58 2.54
N GLN A 118 2.26 -9.47 2.45
CA GLN A 118 0.80 -9.41 2.47
C GLN A 118 0.36 -8.17 1.68
N ASP A 119 -0.87 -8.17 1.20
CA ASP A 119 -1.54 -6.99 0.65
C ASP A 119 -2.67 -6.58 1.59
N VAL A 120 -2.81 -5.26 1.79
CA VAL A 120 -3.97 -4.67 2.46
C VAL A 120 -4.79 -3.94 1.41
N GLN A 121 -6.08 -4.25 1.37
CA GLN A 121 -7.10 -3.61 0.55
C GLN A 121 -8.14 -2.98 1.48
N LEU A 122 -8.77 -1.91 1.01
CA LEU A 122 -9.90 -1.29 1.70
C LEU A 122 -11.19 -1.68 0.97
N ALA A 123 -12.19 -2.13 1.72
CA ALA A 123 -13.50 -2.46 1.21
C ALA A 123 -14.52 -1.43 1.70
N PHE A 124 -15.25 -0.85 0.76
CA PHE A 124 -16.20 0.24 0.97
C PHE A 124 -17.61 -0.23 0.61
N ASP A 125 -18.44 -0.45 1.63
CA ASP A 125 -19.85 -0.76 1.48
C ASP A 125 -20.62 0.51 1.07
N VAL A 126 -21.24 0.48 -0.11
CA VAL A 126 -21.90 1.64 -0.74
C VAL A 126 -23.29 1.30 -1.29
N LEU A 127 -24.22 2.26 -1.25
CA LEU A 127 -25.52 2.20 -1.94
C LEU A 127 -25.44 2.77 -3.37
N ASP A 128 -24.58 3.75 -3.60
CA ASP A 128 -24.34 4.38 -4.89
C ASP A 128 -22.84 4.50 -5.18
N GLN A 129 -22.31 3.44 -5.79
CA GLN A 129 -20.89 3.33 -6.08
C GLN A 129 -20.34 4.47 -6.94
N GLU A 130 -21.06 4.95 -7.94
CA GLU A 130 -20.53 5.95 -8.89
C GLU A 130 -20.27 7.31 -8.23
N SER A 131 -21.17 7.72 -7.33
CA SER A 131 -21.00 8.99 -6.60
C SER A 131 -19.90 8.89 -5.54
N VAL A 132 -19.77 7.75 -4.86
CA VAL A 132 -18.72 7.49 -3.88
C VAL A 132 -17.35 7.35 -4.55
N SER A 133 -17.23 6.59 -5.65
CA SER A 133 -15.95 6.36 -6.32
C SER A 133 -15.34 7.67 -6.84
N SER A 134 -16.14 8.54 -7.46
CA SER A 134 -15.69 9.85 -7.96
C SER A 134 -15.13 10.74 -6.84
N PHE A 135 -15.74 10.68 -5.65
CA PHE A 135 -15.26 11.39 -4.47
C PHE A 135 -13.89 10.84 -4.04
N TRP A 136 -13.75 9.53 -3.90
CA TRP A 136 -12.51 8.91 -3.42
C TRP A 136 -11.36 8.97 -4.43
N GLU A 137 -11.65 8.96 -5.74
CA GLU A 137 -10.66 9.27 -6.78
C GLU A 137 -10.06 10.66 -6.57
N THR A 138 -10.91 11.65 -6.29
CA THR A 138 -10.48 13.04 -6.06
C THR A 138 -9.74 13.20 -4.74
N ALA A 139 -10.27 12.61 -3.66
CA ALA A 139 -9.71 12.76 -2.31
C ALA A 139 -8.31 12.14 -2.23
N LEU A 140 -8.15 10.95 -2.81
CA LEU A 140 -6.90 10.20 -2.76
C LEU A 140 -6.01 10.47 -3.97
N GLY A 141 -6.49 11.15 -5.01
CA GLY A 141 -5.80 11.24 -6.30
C GLY A 141 -5.53 9.87 -6.91
N TYR A 142 -6.53 9.00 -6.82
CA TYR A 142 -6.54 7.64 -7.38
C TYR A 142 -7.12 7.65 -8.80
N ARG A 143 -7.05 6.50 -9.47
CA ARG A 143 -7.73 6.26 -10.74
C ARG A 143 -8.65 5.06 -10.63
N ARG A 144 -9.81 5.12 -11.27
CA ARG A 144 -10.65 3.94 -11.50
C ARG A 144 -9.90 2.87 -12.29
N VAL A 145 -10.11 1.61 -11.91
CA VAL A 145 -9.56 0.42 -12.57
C VAL A 145 -10.66 -0.63 -12.59
N GLY A 146 -11.04 -1.12 -13.76
CA GLY A 146 -12.22 -1.97 -13.88
C GLY A 146 -13.51 -1.26 -13.43
N ASP A 147 -14.49 -2.06 -12.99
CA ASP A 147 -15.82 -1.56 -12.68
C ASP A 147 -15.97 -1.12 -11.22
N GLU A 148 -15.30 -1.81 -10.27
CA GLU A 148 -15.55 -1.74 -8.82
C GLU A 148 -14.38 -1.18 -8.00
N ASP A 149 -13.27 -0.81 -8.64
CA ASP A 149 -12.05 -0.44 -7.93
C ASP A 149 -11.52 0.95 -8.27
N VAL A 150 -10.93 1.61 -7.27
CA VAL A 150 -10.05 2.76 -7.47
C VAL A 150 -8.68 2.48 -6.84
N MET A 151 -7.62 2.84 -7.56
CA MET A 151 -6.25 2.44 -7.24
C MET A 151 -5.28 3.62 -7.27
N ASP A 152 -4.31 3.60 -6.35
CA ASP A 152 -3.13 4.47 -6.42
C ASP A 152 -2.37 4.24 -7.74
N PRO A 153 -2.21 5.26 -8.61
CA PRO A 153 -1.46 5.14 -9.85
C PRO A 153 -0.01 4.69 -9.64
N VAL A 154 0.57 4.99 -8.47
CA VAL A 154 1.95 4.63 -8.07
C VAL A 154 1.98 3.34 -7.24
N ARG A 155 0.83 2.70 -6.96
CA ARG A 155 0.72 1.43 -6.24
C ARG A 155 1.52 1.39 -4.93
N ARG A 156 1.54 2.46 -4.16
CA ARG A 156 2.13 2.52 -2.81
C ARG A 156 1.07 2.33 -1.73
N HIS A 157 -0.13 2.82 -1.99
CA HIS A 157 -1.24 2.79 -1.05
C HIS A 157 -2.30 1.74 -1.44
N PRO A 158 -3.12 1.24 -0.50
CA PRO A 158 -4.16 0.25 -0.75
C PRO A 158 -5.10 0.70 -1.85
N LEU A 159 -5.56 -0.27 -2.64
CA LEU A 159 -6.71 -0.07 -3.50
C LEU A 159 -8.00 -0.02 -2.65
N ILE A 160 -9.02 0.64 -3.18
CA ILE A 160 -10.37 0.63 -2.62
C ILE A 160 -11.26 -0.17 -3.56
N TRP A 161 -11.92 -1.18 -3.02
CA TRP A 161 -12.99 -1.93 -3.68
C TRP A 161 -14.33 -1.49 -3.12
N PHE A 162 -15.30 -1.28 -4.02
CA PHE A 162 -16.65 -0.92 -3.66
C PHE A 162 -17.56 -2.15 -3.66
N GLN A 163 -18.22 -2.38 -2.53
CA GLN A 163 -19.14 -3.50 -2.32
C GLN A 163 -20.57 -2.97 -2.15
N ASP A 164 -21.53 -3.64 -2.76
CA ASP A 164 -22.95 -3.30 -2.59
C ASP A 164 -23.40 -3.42 -1.12
N MET A 165 -24.09 -2.38 -0.63
CA MET A 165 -24.69 -2.34 0.70
C MET A 165 -26.20 -2.52 0.64
N ASP A 166 -26.75 -3.48 1.41
CA ASP A 166 -28.19 -3.78 1.39
C ASP A 166 -29.09 -2.70 2.00
N ALA A 167 -28.56 -1.91 2.94
CA ALA A 167 -29.33 -0.93 3.69
C ALA A 167 -28.46 0.22 4.19
N PRO A 168 -28.99 1.46 4.27
CA PRO A 168 -28.24 2.62 4.73
C PRO A 168 -27.78 2.45 6.18
N ARG A 169 -26.53 2.84 6.43
CA ARG A 169 -25.91 2.93 7.76
C ARG A 169 -25.66 4.41 8.04
N PRO A 170 -26.61 5.17 8.62
CA PRO A 170 -26.59 6.64 8.57
C PRO A 170 -25.65 7.31 9.58
N LEU A 171 -25.14 6.57 10.57
CA LEU A 171 -24.23 7.14 11.56
C LEU A 171 -22.82 7.26 10.99
N ARG A 172 -22.07 8.23 11.49
CA ARG A 172 -20.65 8.45 11.19
C ARG A 172 -19.89 7.13 11.31
N ASN A 173 -18.98 6.86 10.38
CA ASN A 173 -18.17 5.65 10.42
C ASN A 173 -17.20 5.70 11.61
N ARG A 174 -16.69 4.55 12.06
CA ARG A 174 -15.55 4.51 13.01
C ARG A 174 -14.21 4.40 12.30
N LEU A 175 -14.20 4.10 11.00
CA LEU A 175 -13.01 4.13 10.17
C LEU A 175 -13.05 5.36 9.25
N HIS A 176 -11.92 6.04 9.15
CA HIS A 176 -11.70 7.14 8.22
C HIS A 176 -10.27 7.10 7.67
N LEU A 177 -10.00 7.86 6.62
CA LEU A 177 -8.67 7.98 6.04
C LEU A 177 -8.12 9.38 6.28
N ASP A 178 -6.83 9.47 6.58
CA ASP A 178 -6.09 10.72 6.47
C ASP A 178 -5.30 10.69 5.16
N VAL A 179 -5.43 11.75 4.37
CA VAL A 179 -4.72 11.93 3.11
C VAL A 179 -3.83 13.15 3.24
N VAL A 180 -2.54 12.89 3.38
CA VAL A 180 -1.52 13.92 3.51
C VAL A 180 -0.81 14.11 2.18
N THR A 181 -0.95 15.30 1.61
CA THR A 181 -0.37 15.69 0.32
C THR A 181 0.29 17.07 0.45
N PRO A 182 1.08 17.53 -0.54
CA PRO A 182 1.59 18.90 -0.55
C PRO A 182 0.44 19.91 -0.40
N GLU A 183 0.66 21.01 0.32
CA GLU A 183 -0.43 21.93 0.69
C GLU A 183 -1.27 22.42 -0.51
N PRO A 184 -0.68 22.81 -1.67
CA PRO A 184 -1.48 23.22 -2.81
C PRO A 184 -2.36 22.10 -3.38
N VAL A 185 -1.92 20.84 -3.26
CA VAL A 185 -2.66 19.64 -3.68
C VAL A 185 -3.82 19.40 -2.72
N ALA A 186 -3.56 19.40 -1.41
CA ALA A 186 -4.58 19.26 -0.36
C ALA A 186 -5.66 20.34 -0.47
N SER A 187 -5.26 21.62 -0.57
CA SER A 187 -6.17 22.75 -0.75
C SER A 187 -7.02 22.63 -2.03
N THR A 188 -6.42 22.15 -3.13
CA THR A 188 -7.15 21.91 -4.39
C THR A 188 -8.14 20.76 -4.25
N ALA A 189 -7.74 19.66 -3.59
CA ALA A 189 -8.57 18.50 -3.37
C ALA A 189 -9.82 18.86 -2.54
N VAL A 190 -9.68 19.59 -1.43
CA VAL A 190 -10.83 20.02 -0.62
C VAL A 190 -11.85 20.81 -1.45
N ASN A 191 -11.40 21.77 -2.26
CA ASN A 191 -12.30 22.55 -3.11
C ASN A 191 -13.00 21.69 -4.18
N ALA A 192 -12.28 20.70 -4.74
CA ALA A 192 -12.85 19.77 -5.71
C ALA A 192 -13.88 18.83 -5.07
N LEU A 193 -13.63 18.35 -3.86
CA LEU A 193 -14.57 17.51 -3.11
C LEU A 193 -15.86 18.27 -2.77
N GLU A 194 -15.77 19.54 -2.37
CA GLU A 194 -16.95 20.39 -2.17
C GLU A 194 -17.76 20.57 -3.47
N ALA A 195 -17.08 20.69 -4.62
CA ALA A 195 -17.74 20.78 -5.92
C ALA A 195 -18.44 19.47 -6.34
N LEU A 196 -17.99 18.32 -5.83
CA LEU A 196 -18.62 17.02 -5.99
C LEU A 196 -19.78 16.78 -5.00
N GLY A 197 -20.11 17.76 -4.15
CA GLY A 197 -21.18 17.66 -3.16
C GLY A 197 -20.72 17.18 -1.78
N GLY A 198 -19.40 17.03 -1.58
CA GLY A 198 -18.82 16.76 -0.27
C GLY A 198 -19.01 17.92 0.70
N HIS A 199 -19.13 17.62 1.99
CA HIS A 199 -19.29 18.61 3.05
C HIS A 199 -18.01 18.71 3.85
N ALA A 200 -17.28 19.82 3.73
CA ALA A 200 -15.99 20.00 4.38
C ALA A 200 -16.09 20.84 5.68
N ALA A 201 -15.71 20.24 6.81
CA ALA A 201 -15.45 20.92 8.07
C ALA A 201 -13.96 21.29 8.15
N ARG A 202 -13.65 22.58 8.34
CA ARG A 202 -12.25 23.08 8.36
C ARG A 202 -11.78 23.32 9.79
N HIS A 203 -10.60 22.80 10.12
CA HIS A 203 -10.00 22.82 11.45
C HIS A 203 -8.71 23.64 11.51
N GLY A 204 -8.43 24.43 10.47
CA GLY A 204 -7.18 25.20 10.34
C GLY A 204 -6.13 24.41 9.58
N TYR A 205 -5.50 23.43 10.24
CA TYR A 205 -4.44 22.62 9.63
C TYR A 205 -4.95 21.57 8.64
N TYR A 206 -6.17 21.08 8.81
CA TYR A 206 -6.80 20.06 7.98
C TYR A 206 -8.29 20.35 7.76
N ALA A 207 -8.90 19.64 6.82
CA ALA A 207 -10.35 19.59 6.67
C ALA A 207 -10.85 18.15 6.64
N THR A 208 -11.92 17.88 7.41
CA THR A 208 -12.68 16.64 7.31
C THR A 208 -13.75 16.81 6.24
N VAL A 209 -13.77 15.94 5.25
CA VAL A 209 -14.75 15.98 4.16
C VAL A 209 -15.51 14.67 4.13
N ALA A 210 -16.85 14.76 4.15
CA ALA A 210 -17.72 13.59 4.02
C ALA A 210 -18.09 13.34 2.55
N ASP A 211 -18.04 12.08 2.12
CA ASP A 211 -18.61 11.61 0.86
C ASP A 211 -20.16 11.62 0.90
N PRO A 212 -20.86 11.35 -0.22
CA PRO A 212 -22.33 11.35 -0.26
C PRO A 212 -23.02 10.39 0.71
N GLU A 213 -22.33 9.37 1.21
CA GLU A 213 -22.84 8.37 2.17
C GLU A 213 -22.31 8.59 3.60
N GLY A 214 -21.55 9.66 3.82
CA GLY A 214 -21.06 10.07 5.13
C GLY A 214 -19.78 9.37 5.59
N ASN A 215 -19.02 8.73 4.70
CA ASN A 215 -17.64 8.33 5.01
C ASN A 215 -16.75 9.56 4.99
N GLU A 216 -15.85 9.66 5.96
CA GLU A 216 -15.02 10.85 6.13
C GLU A 216 -13.58 10.60 5.70
N VAL A 217 -12.98 11.65 5.12
CA VAL A 217 -11.56 11.75 4.85
C VAL A 217 -11.03 13.05 5.43
N ASP A 218 -9.90 12.98 6.14
CA ASP A 218 -9.15 14.16 6.56
C ASP A 218 -8.11 14.50 5.49
N VAL A 219 -8.18 15.72 4.96
CA VAL A 219 -7.28 16.22 3.91
C VAL A 219 -6.37 17.29 4.50
N LEU A 220 -5.05 17.09 4.41
CA LEU A 220 -4.05 17.91 5.08
C LEU A 220 -2.68 17.94 4.33
N PRO A 221 -1.82 18.93 4.63
CA PRO A 221 -2.09 20.14 5.40
C PRO A 221 -2.75 21.24 4.53
N LEU A 222 -3.46 22.15 5.17
CA LEU A 222 -4.04 23.35 4.55
C LEU A 222 -3.30 24.64 4.93
N GLU A 223 -2.31 24.54 5.82
CA GLU A 223 -1.46 25.67 6.20
C GLU A 223 -0.30 25.84 5.22
N VAL A 224 -0.25 27.01 4.56
CA VAL A 224 0.73 27.31 3.52
C VAL A 224 2.16 27.15 4.02
N GLY A 225 2.89 26.23 3.39
CA GLY A 225 4.29 25.98 3.68
C GLY A 225 4.53 25.10 4.91
N ALA A 226 3.50 24.48 5.49
CA ALA A 226 3.64 23.45 6.52
C ALA A 226 4.22 22.13 5.97
N ASP A 227 4.34 21.99 4.66
CA ASP A 227 4.78 20.79 3.94
C ASP A 227 6.26 20.83 3.54
N ARG A 228 7.11 21.66 4.18
CA ARG A 228 8.53 21.81 3.82
C ARG A 228 9.42 22.23 5.00
N TRP A 229 10.70 21.85 4.94
CA TRP A 229 11.71 22.37 5.85
C TRP A 229 12.00 23.85 5.62
N HIS A 230 12.62 24.49 6.61
CA HIS A 230 13.08 25.87 6.53
C HIS A 230 14.46 25.94 5.84
N GLY A 231 14.48 26.12 4.51
CA GLY A 231 15.73 26.27 3.75
C GLY A 231 15.53 26.16 2.24
N ASP A 232 16.62 26.28 1.50
CA ASP A 232 16.68 26.21 0.03
C ASP A 232 17.53 25.04 -0.47
N ARG A 233 17.70 24.00 0.36
CA ARG A 233 18.51 22.81 0.04
C ARG A 233 17.71 21.52 -0.10
N THR A 234 16.40 21.58 0.11
CA THR A 234 15.49 20.43 0.13
C THR A 234 14.17 20.75 -0.60
N GLU A 235 14.21 21.60 -1.62
CA GLU A 235 13.03 22.09 -2.36
C GLU A 235 12.25 20.97 -3.08
N ASP A 236 12.92 19.86 -3.36
CA ASP A 236 12.34 18.66 -3.97
C ASP A 236 11.48 17.85 -2.98
N TRP A 237 11.64 18.08 -1.68
CA TRP A 237 11.04 17.27 -0.61
C TRP A 237 9.76 17.90 -0.06
N ARG A 238 8.80 17.05 0.33
CA ARG A 238 7.55 17.45 1.00
C ARG A 238 7.35 16.69 2.29
N LEU A 239 6.93 17.40 3.33
CA LEU A 239 6.68 16.91 4.68
C LEU A 239 5.20 16.49 4.80
N VAL A 240 4.88 15.33 4.24
CA VAL A 240 3.54 14.73 4.22
C VAL A 240 3.46 13.60 5.27
N PHE A 241 3.63 13.97 6.56
CA PHE A 241 4.01 13.09 7.68
C PHE A 241 5.38 12.41 7.54
N ALA A 242 5.68 11.82 6.39
CA ALA A 242 7.06 11.52 6.01
C ALA A 242 7.69 12.72 5.29
N ALA A 243 9.02 12.84 5.32
CA ALA A 243 9.70 13.62 4.29
C ALA A 243 9.82 12.76 3.03
N MET A 244 9.29 13.25 1.92
CA MET A 244 9.16 12.48 0.68
C MET A 244 9.54 13.29 -0.55
N ALA A 245 10.31 12.68 -1.45
CA ALA A 245 10.62 13.19 -2.78
C ALA A 245 10.23 12.18 -3.86
N CYS A 246 9.60 12.65 -4.93
CA CYS A 246 9.17 11.84 -6.07
C CYS A 246 9.89 12.31 -7.33
N TYR A 247 10.67 11.44 -7.95
CA TYR A 247 11.46 11.73 -9.14
C TYR A 247 10.92 10.94 -10.34
N PRO A 248 10.21 11.60 -11.27
CA PRO A 248 9.89 10.98 -12.56
C PRO A 248 11.16 10.58 -13.30
N VAL A 249 11.21 9.35 -13.80
CA VAL A 249 12.36 8.77 -14.49
C VAL A 249 11.97 8.30 -15.88
N ALA A 250 12.87 8.48 -16.85
CA ALA A 250 12.59 8.13 -18.25
C ALA A 250 12.68 6.61 -18.50
N ASP A 251 13.56 5.92 -17.78
CA ASP A 251 13.84 4.51 -17.98
C ASP A 251 14.36 3.81 -16.71
N ALA A 252 14.46 2.49 -16.79
CA ALA A 252 14.92 1.63 -15.71
C ALA A 252 16.40 1.84 -15.34
N HIS A 253 17.24 2.33 -16.25
CA HIS A 253 18.64 2.63 -15.93
C HIS A 253 18.71 3.85 -15.02
N GLN A 254 18.01 4.93 -15.36
CA GLN A 254 17.93 6.13 -14.53
C GLN A 254 17.31 5.83 -13.16
N ALA A 255 16.26 5.00 -13.12
CA ALA A 255 15.64 4.53 -11.88
C ALA A 255 16.64 3.78 -10.97
N GLY A 256 17.38 2.82 -11.55
CA GLY A 256 18.37 2.02 -10.83
C GLY A 256 19.56 2.83 -10.32
N GLU A 257 20.04 3.81 -11.09
CA GLU A 257 21.13 4.70 -10.67
C GLU A 257 20.72 5.60 -9.49
N LEU A 258 19.53 6.24 -9.55
CA LEU A 258 19.02 7.04 -8.43
C LEU A 258 18.83 6.18 -7.18
N ALA A 259 18.19 5.01 -7.30
CA ALA A 259 17.95 4.12 -6.17
C ALA A 259 19.27 3.64 -5.53
N THR A 260 20.27 3.30 -6.34
CA THR A 260 21.61 2.90 -5.84
C THR A 260 22.25 4.04 -5.05
N LYS A 261 22.25 5.26 -5.59
CA LYS A 261 22.87 6.41 -4.92
C LYS A 261 22.13 6.81 -3.64
N ALA A 262 20.81 6.79 -3.65
CA ALA A 262 20.00 7.06 -2.46
C ALA A 262 20.27 6.02 -1.36
N ALA A 263 20.38 4.74 -1.74
CA ALA A 263 20.70 3.66 -0.82
C ALA A 263 22.10 3.80 -0.20
N GLU A 264 23.12 4.15 -0.99
CA GLU A 264 24.47 4.43 -0.50
C GLU A 264 24.48 5.57 0.53
N LEU A 265 23.75 6.66 0.24
CA LEU A 265 23.64 7.82 1.13
C LEU A 265 22.92 7.49 2.44
N ALA A 266 21.85 6.68 2.38
CA ALA A 266 21.11 6.22 3.55
C ALA A 266 21.98 5.34 4.46
N ASP A 267 22.70 4.38 3.87
CA ASP A 267 23.63 3.50 4.59
C ASP A 267 24.78 4.31 5.23
N GLU A 268 25.36 5.29 4.52
CA GLU A 268 26.40 6.17 5.07
C GLU A 268 25.89 7.01 6.24
N ALA A 269 24.68 7.56 6.12
CA ALA A 269 24.05 8.36 7.17
C ALA A 269 23.56 7.51 8.35
N HIS A 270 23.49 6.18 8.20
CA HIS A 270 22.84 5.26 9.14
C HIS A 270 21.38 5.64 9.42
N LEU A 271 20.71 6.21 8.41
CA LEU A 271 19.32 6.64 8.47
C LEU A 271 18.51 5.81 7.47
N PRO A 272 17.58 4.98 7.94
CA PRO A 272 16.77 4.18 7.04
C PRO A 272 15.79 5.03 6.24
N VAL A 273 15.61 4.65 4.98
CA VAL A 273 14.68 5.26 4.05
C VAL A 273 13.94 4.17 3.28
N ARG A 274 12.76 4.50 2.77
CA ARG A 274 12.00 3.70 1.83
C ARG A 274 12.32 4.22 0.43
N ILE A 275 12.80 3.34 -0.45
CA ILE A 275 13.05 3.66 -1.85
C ILE A 275 12.15 2.76 -2.70
N ASP A 276 11.09 3.34 -3.23
CA ASP A 276 10.07 2.62 -3.98
C ASP A 276 10.21 2.96 -5.47
N LEU A 277 10.47 1.94 -6.29
CA LEU A 277 10.61 2.07 -7.73
C LEU A 277 9.33 1.57 -8.39
N ARG A 278 8.77 2.39 -9.27
CA ARG A 278 7.61 2.08 -10.10
C ARG A 278 7.94 2.43 -11.56
N PRO A 279 7.20 1.88 -12.53
CA PRO A 279 7.30 2.35 -13.91
C PRO A 279 7.16 3.88 -13.98
N GLY A 280 8.23 4.56 -14.37
CA GLY A 280 8.25 6.01 -14.58
C GLY A 280 8.51 6.89 -13.35
N VAL A 281 8.64 6.36 -12.13
CA VAL A 281 8.93 7.18 -10.94
C VAL A 281 9.72 6.43 -9.87
N VAL A 282 10.64 7.12 -9.20
CA VAL A 282 11.31 6.70 -7.96
C VAL A 282 10.83 7.58 -6.82
N VAL A 283 10.34 6.96 -5.74
CA VAL A 283 9.89 7.66 -4.54
C VAL A 283 10.85 7.36 -3.40
N ILE A 284 11.33 8.39 -2.73
CA ILE A 284 12.23 8.30 -1.57
C ILE A 284 11.52 8.93 -0.38
N ASP A 285 11.45 8.20 0.72
CA ASP A 285 10.53 8.47 1.82
C ASP A 285 11.14 8.07 3.17
N THR A 286 11.14 8.97 4.14
CA THR A 286 11.79 8.73 5.45
C THR A 286 11.03 7.80 6.39
N GLY A 287 9.78 7.43 6.08
CA GLY A 287 8.85 6.87 7.04
C GLY A 287 8.12 7.95 7.84
N LYS A 288 6.96 7.58 8.40
CA LYS A 288 6.07 8.47 9.15
C LYS A 288 6.82 9.14 10.31
N ASP A 289 6.84 10.46 10.30
CA ASP A 289 7.34 11.37 11.34
C ASP A 289 8.80 11.18 11.77
N ARG A 290 9.56 10.27 11.13
CA ARG A 290 10.95 9.97 11.50
C ARG A 290 11.87 11.16 11.34
N TRP A 291 11.60 11.99 10.33
CA TRP A 291 12.33 13.22 10.09
C TRP A 291 12.16 14.25 11.22
N GLU A 292 11.09 14.16 12.01
CA GLU A 292 10.85 15.03 13.17
C GLU A 292 11.62 14.54 14.40
N THR A 293 11.74 13.22 14.55
CA THR A 293 12.26 12.59 15.77
C THR A 293 13.75 12.26 15.71
N GLU A 294 14.31 12.12 14.50
CA GLU A 294 15.70 11.74 14.28
C GLU A 294 16.47 12.83 13.54
N GLU A 295 17.62 13.23 14.07
CA GLU A 295 18.48 14.22 13.44
C GLU A 295 19.14 13.68 12.17
N GLY A 296 19.34 14.54 11.17
CA GLY A 296 20.13 14.23 9.97
C GLY A 296 19.32 13.95 8.71
N TYR A 297 18.00 13.73 8.81
CA TYR A 297 17.15 13.50 7.64
C TYR A 297 17.12 14.69 6.67
N GLU A 298 17.12 15.94 7.16
CA GLU A 298 17.20 17.13 6.30
C GLU A 298 18.52 17.18 5.51
N ALA A 299 19.63 16.81 6.14
CA ALA A 299 20.95 16.77 5.48
C ALA A 299 21.02 15.61 4.46
N LEU A 300 20.47 14.45 4.79
CA LEU A 300 20.36 13.31 3.86
C LEU A 300 19.49 13.69 2.65
N ALA A 301 18.33 14.31 2.88
CA ALA A 301 17.43 14.78 1.84
C ALA A 301 18.12 15.74 0.87
N ALA A 302 18.90 16.70 1.38
CA ALA A 302 19.68 17.62 0.56
C ALA A 302 20.69 16.90 -0.34
N ARG A 303 21.41 15.88 0.19
CA ARG A 303 22.38 15.09 -0.58
C ARG A 303 21.71 14.25 -1.67
N VAL A 304 20.56 13.64 -1.35
CA VAL A 304 19.78 12.86 -2.32
C VAL A 304 19.27 13.76 -3.45
N GLN A 305 18.79 14.96 -3.10
CA GLN A 305 18.37 15.97 -4.08
C GLN A 305 19.54 16.41 -4.99
N GLU A 306 20.73 16.67 -4.43
CA GLU A 306 21.93 17.00 -5.21
C GLU A 306 22.25 15.89 -6.23
N VAL A 307 22.22 14.62 -5.80
CA VAL A 307 22.41 13.47 -6.69
C VAL A 307 21.33 13.39 -7.77
N ALA A 308 20.06 13.57 -7.42
CA ALA A 308 18.98 13.50 -8.40
C ALA A 308 19.14 14.59 -9.48
N ARG A 309 19.52 15.81 -9.08
CA ARG A 309 19.81 16.92 -10.00
C ARG A 309 21.03 16.64 -10.88
N ASP A 310 22.09 16.01 -10.34
CA ASP A 310 23.25 15.56 -11.13
C ASP A 310 22.89 14.50 -12.17
N LEU A 311 21.87 13.68 -11.90
CA LEU A 311 21.27 12.73 -12.85
C LEU A 311 20.29 13.39 -13.85
N GLY A 312 20.13 14.72 -13.79
CA GLY A 312 19.22 15.49 -14.63
C GLY A 312 17.73 15.32 -14.27
N LEU A 313 17.43 14.83 -13.07
CA LEU A 313 16.07 14.65 -12.59
C LEU A 313 15.52 15.93 -11.98
N VAL A 314 14.21 16.11 -12.14
CA VAL A 314 13.44 17.18 -11.51
C VAL A 314 12.34 16.52 -10.70
N ALA A 315 12.27 16.82 -9.41
CA ALA A 315 11.21 16.28 -8.57
C ALA A 315 9.83 16.80 -9.01
N ASP A 316 8.85 15.90 -9.05
CA ASP A 316 7.45 16.29 -9.09
C ASP A 316 6.95 16.42 -7.65
N VAL A 317 6.94 17.66 -7.19
CA VAL A 317 6.55 18.02 -5.82
C VAL A 317 5.05 17.96 -5.58
N THR A 318 4.25 17.56 -6.55
CA THR A 318 2.80 17.35 -6.41
C THR A 318 2.44 15.88 -6.11
N LEU A 319 3.36 14.95 -6.38
CA LEU A 319 3.16 13.52 -6.19
C LEU A 319 3.30 12.98 -4.75
N PRO A 320 4.08 13.59 -3.82
CA PRO A 320 4.18 13.08 -2.46
C PRO A 320 2.81 12.86 -1.84
N ARG A 321 2.61 11.68 -1.25
CA ARG A 321 1.33 11.29 -0.66
C ARG A 321 1.55 10.27 0.43
N PHE A 322 0.90 10.51 1.57
CA PHE A 322 0.83 9.56 2.67
C PHE A 322 -0.64 9.32 3.01
N VAL A 323 -1.02 8.06 3.15
CA VAL A 323 -2.37 7.66 3.54
C VAL A 323 -2.28 6.77 4.78
N GLN A 324 -3.10 7.06 5.78
CA GLN A 324 -3.26 6.22 6.96
C GLN A 324 -4.74 5.99 7.28
N VAL A 325 -5.01 4.93 8.04
CA VAL A 325 -6.36 4.54 8.44
C VAL A 325 -6.56 4.85 9.91
N GLY A 326 -7.55 5.68 10.23
CA GLY A 326 -7.97 5.96 11.59
C GLY A 326 -9.07 5.01 12.03
N ILE A 327 -8.95 4.46 13.24
CA ILE A 327 -9.98 3.62 13.87
C ILE A 327 -10.40 4.24 15.21
N ASP A 328 -11.64 4.68 15.29
CA ASP A 328 -12.24 5.18 16.52
C ASP A 328 -12.55 4.02 17.49
N ALA A 329 -12.06 4.09 18.72
CA ALA A 329 -12.21 3.05 19.74
C ALA A 329 -12.34 3.62 21.16
N VAL A 330 -13.06 2.91 22.03
CA VAL A 330 -13.20 3.23 23.46
C VAL A 330 -12.07 2.59 24.29
N ASP A 331 -11.74 1.33 24.02
CA ASP A 331 -10.62 0.57 24.60
C ASP A 331 -9.54 0.39 23.54
N ILE A 332 -8.83 1.50 23.25
CA ILE A 332 -7.71 1.53 22.31
C ILE A 332 -6.68 0.42 22.59
N PRO A 333 -6.23 0.16 23.85
CA PRO A 333 -5.31 -0.94 24.11
C PRO A 333 -5.82 -2.32 23.67
N ALA A 334 -7.12 -2.62 23.85
CA ALA A 334 -7.69 -3.90 23.43
C ALA A 334 -7.83 -4.00 21.91
N VAL A 335 -8.39 -2.97 21.28
CA VAL A 335 -8.53 -2.87 19.82
C VAL A 335 -7.16 -2.98 19.15
N ARG A 336 -6.17 -2.22 19.63
CA ARG A 336 -4.80 -2.25 19.08
C ARG A 336 -4.15 -3.62 19.13
N ARG A 337 -4.33 -4.38 20.22
CA ARG A 337 -3.80 -5.76 20.32
C ARG A 337 -4.38 -6.67 19.24
N PHE A 338 -5.68 -6.57 18.99
CA PHE A 338 -6.34 -7.31 17.92
C PHE A 338 -5.78 -6.94 16.55
N TRP A 339 -5.70 -5.64 16.23
CA TRP A 339 -5.22 -5.18 14.92
C TRP A 339 -3.73 -5.49 14.68
N CYS A 340 -2.88 -5.44 15.71
CA CYS A 340 -1.51 -5.97 15.61
C CYS A 340 -1.50 -7.44 15.18
N ALA A 341 -2.35 -8.28 15.79
CA ALA A 341 -2.40 -9.70 15.48
C ALA A 341 -3.01 -9.97 14.08
N ALA A 342 -4.09 -9.29 13.71
CA ALA A 342 -4.76 -9.46 12.41
C ALA A 342 -3.91 -8.98 11.22
N LEU A 343 -3.10 -7.93 11.41
CA LEU A 343 -2.23 -7.39 10.36
C LEU A 343 -0.79 -7.89 10.42
N GLY A 344 -0.36 -8.55 11.51
CA GLY A 344 1.06 -8.83 11.75
C GLY A 344 1.88 -7.55 11.98
N TYR A 345 1.26 -6.52 12.55
CA TYR A 345 1.84 -5.21 12.79
C TYR A 345 2.43 -5.06 14.18
N GLU A 346 3.31 -4.07 14.34
CA GLU A 346 3.90 -3.70 15.62
C GLU A 346 3.38 -2.33 16.09
N PRO A 347 3.24 -2.11 17.41
CA PRO A 347 3.01 -0.76 17.94
C PRO A 347 4.13 0.18 17.53
N ASP A 348 3.78 1.38 17.12
CA ASP A 348 4.77 2.44 16.92
C ASP A 348 5.50 2.71 18.26
N PRO A 349 6.83 2.81 18.25
CA PRO A 349 7.62 2.97 19.47
C PRO A 349 7.45 4.34 20.13
N ARG A 350 6.87 5.34 19.45
CA ARG A 350 6.72 6.70 19.99
C ARG A 350 5.67 6.72 21.11
N PRO A 351 5.96 7.35 22.27
CA PRO A 351 5.12 7.22 23.46
C PRO A 351 3.77 7.96 23.41
N HIS A 352 3.56 8.84 22.43
CA HIS A 352 2.39 9.73 22.36
C HIS A 352 1.47 9.42 21.19
N VAL A 353 1.74 8.34 20.46
CA VAL A 353 0.92 7.90 19.33
C VAL A 353 0.26 6.57 19.67
N THR A 354 -0.90 6.33 19.08
CA THR A 354 -1.62 5.06 19.23
C THR A 354 -1.30 4.09 18.09
N ASP A 355 -0.55 4.58 17.10
CA ASP A 355 -0.24 3.94 15.83
C ASP A 355 0.26 2.49 15.95
N ILE A 356 -0.06 1.72 14.93
CA ILE A 356 0.58 0.45 14.59
C ILE A 356 1.10 0.51 13.16
N VAL A 357 2.24 -0.12 12.94
CA VAL A 357 2.97 -0.06 11.68
C VAL A 357 3.30 -1.47 11.18
N ASP A 358 3.32 -1.63 9.87
CA ASP A 358 3.98 -2.76 9.24
C ASP A 358 5.47 -2.75 9.64
N PRO A 359 6.02 -3.84 10.21
CA PRO A 359 7.43 -3.90 10.60
C PRO A 359 8.40 -3.61 9.45
N ARG A 360 8.00 -3.90 8.21
CA ARG A 360 8.76 -3.62 6.98
C ARG A 360 8.33 -2.34 6.28
N GLN A 361 7.34 -1.63 6.81
CA GLN A 361 6.84 -0.35 6.29
C GLN A 361 6.37 -0.46 4.82
N LEU A 362 5.66 -1.55 4.49
CA LEU A 362 5.17 -1.87 3.14
C LEU A 362 3.68 -1.57 2.96
N ASN A 363 2.94 -1.50 4.05
CA ASN A 363 1.49 -1.31 4.09
C ASN A 363 1.13 -0.07 4.97
N PRO A 364 -0.13 0.43 4.93
CA PRO A 364 -0.53 1.64 5.63
C PRO A 364 -0.27 1.62 7.13
N VAL A 365 -0.08 2.80 7.71
CA VAL A 365 -0.16 3.00 9.16
C VAL A 365 -1.63 3.00 9.58
N LEU A 366 -1.92 2.35 10.69
CA LEU A 366 -3.21 2.49 11.39
C LEU A 366 -2.99 3.30 12.66
N PHE A 367 -3.89 4.23 12.96
CA PHE A 367 -3.92 4.94 14.24
C PHE A 367 -5.28 4.77 14.89
N PHE A 368 -5.33 4.95 16.22
CA PHE A 368 -6.55 4.78 17.00
C PHE A 368 -6.92 6.05 17.71
N GLN A 369 -8.16 6.49 17.54
CA GLN A 369 -8.67 7.73 18.09
C GLN A 369 -9.73 7.45 19.16
N ASP A 370 -9.77 8.28 20.20
CA ASP A 370 -10.73 8.12 21.28
C ASP A 370 -12.18 8.28 20.77
N LEU A 371 -13.01 7.29 21.07
CA LEU A 371 -14.46 7.35 20.92
C LEU A 371 -15.11 7.55 22.29
N ASP A 372 -16.07 8.49 22.36
CA ASP A 372 -16.90 8.66 23.55
C ASP A 372 -17.66 7.35 23.86
N ALA A 373 -17.43 6.79 25.04
CA ALA A 373 -18.06 5.55 25.49
C ALA A 373 -19.60 5.62 25.55
N SER A 374 -20.18 6.81 25.54
CA SER A 374 -21.64 7.04 25.51
C SER A 374 -22.24 7.04 24.10
N ASP A 375 -21.43 6.97 23.04
CA ASP A 375 -21.89 6.87 21.65
C ASP A 375 -22.33 5.43 21.30
N ASP A 376 -23.32 4.92 22.05
CA ASP A 376 -23.82 3.55 21.94
C ASP A 376 -24.39 3.24 20.56
N ALA A 377 -25.02 4.24 19.92
CA ALA A 377 -25.63 4.08 18.61
C ALA A 377 -24.56 3.83 17.53
N ARG A 378 -23.48 4.62 17.52
CA ARG A 378 -22.39 4.44 16.56
C ARG A 378 -21.64 3.13 16.77
N ARG A 379 -21.42 2.74 18.03
CA ARG A 379 -20.77 1.46 18.35
C ARG A 379 -21.59 0.23 17.97
N ALA A 380 -22.92 0.33 17.96
CA ALA A 380 -23.81 -0.75 17.56
C ALA A 380 -23.97 -0.88 16.02
N GLN A 381 -23.59 0.15 15.26
CA GLN A 381 -23.66 0.13 13.80
C GLN A 381 -22.41 -0.55 13.21
N ARG A 382 -22.61 -1.43 12.22
CA ARG A 382 -21.50 -1.94 11.39
C ARG A 382 -20.88 -0.79 10.59
N ASN A 383 -19.55 -0.81 10.45
CA ASN A 383 -18.85 0.19 9.66
C ASN A 383 -19.16 0.04 8.17
N ARG A 384 -18.96 1.10 7.38
CA ARG A 384 -19.00 1.03 5.90
C ARG A 384 -17.63 0.78 5.29
N ILE A 385 -16.57 0.93 6.07
CA ILE A 385 -15.20 0.65 5.64
C ILE A 385 -14.67 -0.48 6.49
N HIS A 386 -14.05 -1.47 5.84
CA HIS A 386 -13.27 -2.53 6.48
C HIS A 386 -12.01 -2.82 5.68
N LEU A 387 -11.13 -3.64 6.24
CA LEU A 387 -9.85 -4.01 5.63
C LEU A 387 -9.91 -5.47 5.18
N ASP A 388 -9.38 -5.73 4.00
CA ASP A 388 -9.11 -7.08 3.51
C ASP A 388 -7.61 -7.30 3.54
N VAL A 389 -7.18 -8.34 4.27
CA VAL A 389 -5.77 -8.68 4.47
C VAL A 389 -5.49 -9.97 3.72
N PHE A 390 -4.93 -9.82 2.53
CA PHE A 390 -4.49 -10.96 1.73
C PHE A 390 -3.16 -11.45 2.25
N VAL A 391 -3.16 -12.65 2.83
CA VAL A 391 -1.98 -13.30 3.37
C VAL A 391 -1.61 -14.52 2.52
N PRO A 392 -0.35 -15.00 2.61
CA PRO A 392 0.01 -16.29 2.05
C PRO A 392 -0.95 -17.38 2.55
N HIS A 393 -1.45 -18.23 1.67
CA HIS A 393 -2.48 -19.21 2.03
C HIS A 393 -2.04 -20.17 3.15
N ASP A 394 -0.74 -20.43 3.26
CA ASP A 394 -0.10 -21.23 4.30
C ASP A 394 0.07 -20.50 5.65
N GLN A 395 -0.30 -19.21 5.72
CA GLN A 395 -0.26 -18.37 6.92
C GLN A 395 -1.65 -17.94 7.41
N ALA A 396 -2.71 -18.15 6.62
CA ALA A 396 -4.06 -17.66 6.93
C ALA A 396 -4.63 -18.20 8.25
N GLU A 397 -4.53 -19.52 8.47
CA GLU A 397 -5.03 -20.15 9.70
C GLU A 397 -4.31 -19.60 10.94
N ALA A 398 -2.97 -19.50 10.90
CA ALA A 398 -2.19 -18.93 12.00
C ALA A 398 -2.55 -17.46 12.26
N ARG A 399 -2.85 -16.68 11.21
CA ARG A 399 -3.27 -15.28 11.34
C ARG A 399 -4.63 -15.17 12.02
N ILE A 400 -5.59 -16.01 11.61
CA ILE A 400 -6.93 -16.07 12.21
C ILE A 400 -6.84 -16.45 13.69
N GLU A 401 -6.10 -17.51 14.01
CA GLU A 401 -5.89 -17.95 15.39
C GLU A 401 -5.26 -16.86 16.27
N ALA A 402 -4.25 -16.16 15.76
CA ALA A 402 -3.61 -15.06 16.47
C ALA A 402 -4.58 -13.91 16.77
N ALA A 403 -5.40 -13.52 15.78
CA ALA A 403 -6.40 -12.46 15.94
C ALA A 403 -7.50 -12.86 16.94
N LEU A 404 -7.98 -14.10 16.90
CA LEU A 404 -8.94 -14.62 17.89
C LEU A 404 -8.32 -14.65 19.30
N ALA A 405 -7.07 -15.11 19.44
CA ALA A 405 -6.36 -15.11 20.71
C ALA A 405 -6.13 -13.70 21.27
N ALA A 406 -6.03 -12.70 20.40
CA ALA A 406 -5.90 -11.29 20.77
C ALA A 406 -7.22 -10.63 21.21
N GLY A 407 -8.32 -11.39 21.32
CA GLY A 407 -9.63 -10.93 21.75
C GLY A 407 -10.62 -10.70 20.61
N GLY A 408 -10.28 -11.10 19.40
CA GLY A 408 -11.17 -11.08 18.25
C GLY A 408 -12.31 -12.09 18.37
N ARG A 409 -13.32 -11.91 17.52
CA ARG A 409 -14.45 -12.84 17.37
C ARG A 409 -14.65 -13.20 15.91
N LEU A 410 -14.96 -14.46 15.65
CA LEU A 410 -15.38 -14.92 14.33
C LEU A 410 -16.78 -14.35 14.01
N VAL A 411 -16.91 -13.70 12.86
CA VAL A 411 -18.18 -13.11 12.38
C VAL A 411 -18.74 -13.93 11.23
N TYR A 412 -17.90 -14.32 10.29
CA TYR A 412 -18.31 -15.02 9.06
C TYR A 412 -17.22 -15.98 8.59
N GLU A 413 -17.61 -17.19 8.19
CA GLU A 413 -16.70 -18.22 7.68
C GLU A 413 -17.28 -19.08 6.54
N ASP A 414 -18.46 -18.75 6.01
CA ASP A 414 -19.13 -19.61 5.02
C ASP A 414 -18.39 -19.65 3.66
N GLU A 415 -17.58 -18.63 3.37
CA GLU A 415 -16.71 -18.56 2.18
C GLU A 415 -15.29 -19.10 2.44
N ALA A 416 -15.03 -19.73 3.59
CA ALA A 416 -13.75 -20.34 3.85
C ALA A 416 -13.42 -21.44 2.80
N PRO A 417 -12.19 -21.51 2.28
CA PRO A 417 -11.01 -20.79 2.75
C PRO A 417 -10.74 -19.46 2.03
N ASP A 418 -11.63 -18.96 1.17
CA ASP A 418 -11.37 -17.76 0.36
C ASP A 418 -11.16 -16.54 1.25
N PHE A 419 -12.05 -16.34 2.22
CA PHE A 419 -11.87 -15.37 3.29
C PHE A 419 -12.63 -15.75 4.56
N VAL A 420 -12.22 -15.17 5.68
CA VAL A 420 -12.87 -15.27 6.99
C VAL A 420 -12.95 -13.87 7.59
N THR A 421 -14.15 -13.46 8.02
CA THR A 421 -14.36 -12.16 8.68
C THR A 421 -14.22 -12.29 10.19
N LEU A 422 -13.35 -11.46 10.74
CA LEU A 422 -13.15 -11.31 12.18
C LEU A 422 -13.58 -9.93 12.63
N ALA A 423 -14.10 -9.83 13.84
CA ALA A 423 -14.35 -8.57 14.52
C ALA A 423 -13.38 -8.35 15.67
N ASP A 424 -12.90 -7.12 15.82
CA ASP A 424 -12.20 -6.67 17.00
C ASP A 424 -13.13 -6.65 18.25
N PRO A 425 -12.60 -6.40 19.46
CA PRO A 425 -13.41 -6.34 20.68
C PRO A 425 -14.61 -5.39 20.60
N GLU A 426 -14.55 -4.33 19.78
CA GLU A 426 -15.58 -3.31 19.60
C GLU A 426 -16.43 -3.47 18.33
N GLY A 427 -16.23 -4.57 17.60
CA GLY A 427 -17.04 -4.90 16.42
C GLY A 427 -16.58 -4.25 15.12
N ASN A 428 -15.36 -3.70 15.03
CA ASN A 428 -14.78 -3.33 13.73
C ASN A 428 -14.32 -4.61 13.02
N GLU A 429 -14.66 -4.75 11.74
CA GLU A 429 -14.45 -5.98 10.98
C GLU A 429 -13.19 -5.92 10.10
N VAL A 430 -12.58 -7.08 9.86
CA VAL A 430 -11.45 -7.31 8.97
C VAL A 430 -11.57 -8.71 8.36
N ASP A 431 -11.27 -8.82 7.06
CA ASP A 431 -11.24 -10.10 6.37
C ASP A 431 -9.81 -10.61 6.26
N ILE A 432 -9.59 -11.87 6.64
CA ILE A 432 -8.35 -12.58 6.34
C ILE A 432 -8.58 -13.41 5.09
N ALA A 433 -7.91 -13.04 4.01
CA ALA A 433 -8.17 -13.53 2.66
C ALA A 433 -6.98 -14.28 2.06
N VAL A 434 -7.26 -15.23 1.15
CA VAL A 434 -6.23 -15.92 0.35
C VAL A 434 -6.63 -15.94 -1.11
N SER A 435 -5.70 -15.64 -2.02
CA SER A 435 -5.97 -15.68 -3.46
C SER A 435 -5.84 -17.08 -4.06
N VAL A 436 -4.91 -17.88 -3.54
CA VAL A 436 -4.58 -19.19 -4.10
C VAL A 436 -5.77 -20.15 -3.99
N GLY A 437 -6.15 -20.74 -5.12
CA GLY A 437 -7.21 -21.75 -5.20
C GLY A 437 -8.61 -21.18 -5.45
N ARG A 438 -8.80 -19.85 -5.42
CA ARG A 438 -10.10 -19.22 -5.67
C ARG A 438 -10.58 -19.53 -7.09
N GLU A 439 -9.72 -19.39 -8.10
CA GLU A 439 -10.10 -19.65 -9.49
C GLU A 439 -10.48 -21.12 -9.72
N GLU A 440 -9.76 -22.08 -9.13
CA GLU A 440 -10.11 -23.49 -9.22
C GLU A 440 -11.46 -23.81 -8.61
N ARG A 441 -11.76 -23.26 -7.42
CA ARG A 441 -13.06 -23.44 -6.75
C ARG A 441 -14.19 -22.84 -7.58
N TRP A 442 -13.98 -21.64 -8.14
CA TRP A 442 -14.95 -20.99 -9.01
C TRP A 442 -15.24 -21.81 -10.28
N GLN A 443 -14.20 -22.31 -10.95
CA GLN A 443 -14.33 -23.16 -12.14
C GLN A 443 -15.04 -24.49 -11.83
N ALA A 444 -14.78 -25.07 -10.65
CA ALA A 444 -15.45 -26.30 -10.22
C ALA A 444 -16.96 -26.09 -9.95
N ALA A 445 -17.35 -24.91 -9.45
CA ALA A 445 -18.74 -24.54 -9.22
C ALA A 445 -19.49 -24.14 -10.51
N HIS A 446 -18.77 -23.69 -11.55
CA HIS A 446 -19.32 -23.20 -12.82
C HIS A 446 -18.75 -23.98 -14.02
N PRO A 447 -19.05 -25.30 -14.17
CA PRO A 447 -18.58 -26.08 -15.30
C PRO A 447 -19.17 -25.55 -16.61
N ALA A 448 -18.32 -25.47 -17.64
CA ALA A 448 -18.64 -24.95 -18.97
C ALA A 448 -19.75 -25.72 -19.72
#